data_AF-A0A382TJS1-F1
#
_entry.id   AF-A0A382TJS1-F1
#
_cell.length_a   1.000
_cell.length_b   1.000
_cell.length_c   1.000
_cell.angle_alpha   90.00
_cell.angle_beta   90.00
_cell.angle_gamma   90.00
#
_symmetry.space_group_name_H-M   'P 1'
#
loop_
_entity.id
_entity.type
_entity.pdbx_description
1 polymer ?
#
loop_
_entity_poly.entity_id
_entity_poly.type
_entity_poly.pdbx_seq_one_letter_code
_entity_poly.pdbx_strand_id
1 'polypeptide(L)'
;MKTLLLYLQDLGGTNFILSLFPNMRNELTSGIRIRCLVHPLSINITSEVLLDTEILDYVEFPICVSEWQKIIRDNDIKYVISTLSSNKYDHSNANLIRATKKSDIPTLGFLDQWKGFDRLF
;
A
#
# COMPACT_ATOMS: atom_id res chain seq x y z
N MET A 1 -1.53 9.32 -17.55
CA MET A 1 -0.56 8.62 -16.68
C MET A 1 -1.37 7.94 -15.59
N LYS A 2 -1.21 6.62 -15.39
CA LYS A 2 -1.97 5.86 -14.39
C LYS A 2 -1.21 5.84 -13.07
N THR A 3 -1.90 5.91 -11.93
CA THR A 3 -1.23 5.88 -10.61
C THR A 3 -1.33 4.48 -9.99
N LEU A 4 -0.18 3.94 -9.57
CA LEU A 4 -0.07 2.77 -8.71
C LEU A 4 0.18 3.24 -7.28
N LEU A 5 -0.70 2.87 -6.35
CA LEU A 5 -0.48 3.03 -4.92
C LEU A 5 0.32 1.84 -4.39
N LEU A 6 1.41 2.12 -3.67
CA LEU A 6 2.11 1.16 -2.85
C LEU A 6 1.83 1.47 -1.36
N TYR A 7 1.04 0.62 -0.70
CA TYR A 7 0.73 0.76 0.72
C TYR A 7 1.61 -0.17 1.57
N LEU A 8 2.45 0.45 2.41
CA LEU A 8 3.46 -0.23 3.23
C LEU A 8 3.06 -0.17 4.70
N GLN A 9 2.49 -1.25 5.21
CA GLN A 9 1.95 -1.33 6.57
C GLN A 9 2.81 -2.15 7.52
N ASP A 10 3.22 -3.37 7.14
CA ASP A 10 3.96 -4.28 8.03
C ASP A 10 5.45 -4.35 7.71
N LEU A 11 6.29 -4.48 8.73
CA LEU A 11 7.75 -4.47 8.59
C LEU A 11 8.29 -5.57 7.65
N GLY A 12 7.74 -6.78 7.74
CA GLY A 12 8.25 -7.93 6.98
C GLY A 12 7.92 -7.79 5.49
N GLY A 13 6.64 -7.57 5.19
CA GLY A 13 6.17 -7.32 3.83
C GLY A 13 6.82 -6.07 3.23
N THR A 14 7.01 -5.02 4.03
CA THR A 14 7.64 -3.78 3.56
C THR A 14 9.10 -4.01 3.19
N ASN A 15 9.90 -4.68 4.03
CA ASN A 15 11.29 -5.01 3.68
C ASN A 15 11.39 -5.84 2.40
N PHE A 16 10.50 -6.82 2.24
CA PHE A 16 10.43 -7.62 1.02
C PHE A 16 10.15 -6.76 -0.22
N ILE A 17 9.10 -5.93 -0.18
CA ILE A 17 8.75 -5.05 -1.30
C ILE A 17 9.87 -4.04 -1.60
N LEU A 18 10.44 -3.41 -0.57
CA LEU A 18 11.50 -2.41 -0.74
C LEU A 18 12.74 -3.01 -1.42
N SER A 19 13.07 -4.28 -1.15
CA SER A 19 14.18 -4.96 -1.83
C SER A 19 13.96 -5.17 -3.33
N LEU A 20 12.69 -5.24 -3.77
CA LEU A 20 12.29 -5.40 -5.16
C LEU A 20 12.00 -4.07 -5.85
N PHE A 21 11.85 -2.99 -5.07
CA PHE A 21 11.36 -1.70 -5.54
C PHE A 21 12.21 -1.08 -6.68
N PRO A 22 13.56 -1.11 -6.65
CA PRO A 22 14.36 -0.58 -7.74
C PRO A 22 14.11 -1.31 -9.07
N ASN A 23 14.00 -2.64 -9.04
CA ASN A 23 13.73 -3.45 -10.22
C ASN A 23 12.31 -3.20 -10.74
N MET A 24 11.32 -3.18 -9.84
CA MET A 24 9.94 -2.87 -10.19
C MET A 24 9.82 -1.48 -10.85
N ARG A 25 10.54 -0.47 -10.35
CA ARG A 25 10.55 0.87 -10.94
C ARG A 25 11.09 0.89 -12.37
N ASN A 26 12.13 0.10 -12.65
CA ASN A 26 12.75 0.02 -13.98
C ASN A 26 11.90 -0.77 -14.98
N GLU A 27 11.13 -1.76 -14.52
CA GLU A 27 10.28 -2.60 -15.38
C GLU A 27 8.90 -2.00 -15.66
N LEU A 28 8.44 -1.06 -14.84
CA LEU A 28 7.15 -0.41 -15.06
C LEU A 28 7.15 0.36 -16.38
N THR A 29 6.16 0.04 -17.22
CA THR A 29 5.98 0.69 -18.54
C THR A 29 5.90 2.21 -18.42
N SER A 30 6.44 2.92 -19.41
CA SER A 30 6.31 4.37 -19.54
C SER A 30 4.82 4.77 -19.48
N GLY A 31 4.38 5.34 -18.35
CA GLY A 31 2.99 5.74 -18.15
C GLY A 31 2.37 5.33 -16.81
N ILE A 32 3.06 4.56 -15.97
CA ILE A 32 2.67 4.30 -14.58
C ILE A 32 3.51 5.16 -13.62
N ARG A 33 2.85 5.94 -12.78
CA ARG A 33 3.44 6.68 -11.67
C ARG A 33 3.24 5.89 -10.38
N ILE A 34 4.29 5.72 -9.58
CA ILE A 34 4.18 5.12 -8.26
C ILE A 34 3.96 6.23 -7.22
N ARG A 35 2.99 6.03 -6.33
CA ARG A 35 2.85 6.79 -5.08
C ARG A 35 2.87 5.82 -3.92
N CYS A 36 3.59 6.15 -2.86
CA CYS A 36 3.66 5.34 -1.65
C CYS A 36 2.79 5.94 -0.55
N LEU A 37 2.12 5.12 0.24
CA LEU A 37 1.57 5.52 1.54
C LEU A 37 2.21 4.61 2.58
N VAL A 38 2.90 5.20 3.55
CA VAL A 38 3.68 4.47 4.55
C VAL A 38 2.97 4.57 5.90
N HIS A 39 2.63 3.42 6.46
CA HIS A 39 2.09 3.35 7.82
C HIS A 39 3.18 3.72 8.85
N PRO A 40 2.85 4.36 9.98
CA PRO A 40 3.82 4.70 11.03
C PRO A 40 4.68 3.53 11.50
N LEU A 41 4.13 2.32 11.52
CA LEU A 41 4.86 1.09 11.86
C LEU A 41 6.03 0.76 10.91
N SER A 42 5.99 1.25 9.67
CA SER A 42 6.99 0.95 8.64
C SER A 42 7.86 2.16 8.27
N ILE A 43 7.67 3.31 8.91
CA ILE A 43 8.35 4.57 8.51
C ILE A 43 9.87 4.51 8.67
N ASN A 44 10.36 3.79 9.68
CA ASN A 44 11.79 3.70 10.00
C ASN A 44 12.59 2.85 9.00
N ILE A 45 11.92 2.09 8.13
CA ILE A 45 12.58 1.19 7.17
C ILE A 45 12.47 1.70 5.72
N THR A 46 11.79 2.82 5.48
CA THR A 46 11.49 3.32 4.13
C THR A 46 12.38 4.47 3.66
N SER A 47 13.21 5.04 4.53
CA SER A 47 13.82 6.36 4.32
C SER A 47 14.80 6.44 3.13
N GLU A 48 15.67 5.45 2.91
CA GLU A 48 16.66 5.51 1.83
C GLU A 48 16.10 5.06 0.46
N VAL A 49 15.26 4.02 0.45
CA VAL A 49 14.75 3.42 -0.79
C VAL A 49 13.69 4.30 -1.47
N LEU A 50 12.93 5.06 -0.68
CA LEU A 50 11.83 5.89 -1.19
C LEU A 50 12.21 7.36 -1.41
N LEU A 51 13.49 7.77 -1.28
CA LEU A 51 13.91 9.17 -1.40
C LEU A 51 13.38 9.87 -2.66
N ASP A 52 13.39 9.17 -3.79
CA ASP A 52 12.94 9.70 -5.08
C ASP A 52 11.49 9.31 -5.42
N THR A 53 10.71 8.85 -4.44
CA THR A 53 9.32 8.41 -4.63
C THR A 53 8.37 9.37 -3.93
N GLU A 54 7.23 9.62 -4.57
CA GLU A 54 6.19 10.44 -3.97
C GLU A 54 5.50 9.69 -2.84
N ILE A 55 5.62 10.22 -1.64
CA ILE A 55 4.94 9.73 -0.45
C ILE A 55 3.66 10.56 -0.24
N LEU A 56 2.52 9.89 -0.15
CA LEU A 56 1.26 10.46 0.27
C LEU A 56 1.32 10.74 1.77
N ASP A 57 1.05 12.00 2.14
CA ASP A 57 0.94 12.40 3.53
C ASP A 57 -0.43 11.97 4.09
N TYR A 58 -0.42 11.08 5.07
CA TYR A 58 -1.60 10.65 5.80
C TYR A 58 -1.23 10.18 7.20
N VAL A 59 -1.92 10.70 8.22
CA VAL A 59 -1.51 10.57 9.63
C VAL A 59 -2.53 9.86 10.51
N GLU A 60 -3.76 9.65 10.06
CA GLU A 60 -4.83 9.05 10.87
C GLU A 60 -4.92 7.54 10.64
N PHE A 61 -4.75 6.72 11.68
CA PHE A 61 -4.87 5.27 11.57
C PHE A 61 -5.78 4.71 12.67
N PRO A 62 -6.57 3.65 12.39
CA PRO A 62 -6.67 2.93 11.13
C PRO A 62 -7.49 3.69 10.07
N ILE A 63 -7.07 3.61 8.79
CA ILE A 63 -7.76 4.27 7.68
C ILE A 63 -9.10 3.56 7.41
N CYS A 64 -10.20 4.30 7.48
CA CYS A 64 -11.53 3.75 7.22
C CYS A 64 -11.82 3.63 5.72
N VAL A 65 -12.86 2.87 5.35
CA VAL A 65 -13.19 2.59 3.93
C VAL A 65 -13.48 3.87 3.14
N SER A 66 -14.21 4.83 3.71
CA SER A 66 -14.56 6.08 3.02
C SER A 66 -13.33 6.96 2.78
N GLU A 67 -12.40 7.02 3.74
CA GLU A 67 -11.14 7.75 3.56
C GLU A 67 -10.25 7.07 2.52
N TRP A 68 -10.19 5.74 2.48
CA TRP A 68 -9.51 5.05 1.38
C TRP A 68 -10.11 5.37 0.01
N GLN A 69 -11.44 5.40 -0.10
CA GLN A 69 -12.10 5.78 -1.36
C GLN A 69 -11.79 7.23 -1.75
N LYS A 70 -11.69 8.14 -0.77
CA LYS A 70 -11.26 9.51 -0.98
C LYS A 70 -9.81 9.58 -1.46
N ILE A 71 -8.88 8.91 -0.78
CA ILE A 71 -7.47 8.82 -1.20
C ILE A 71 -7.37 8.27 -2.63
N ILE A 72 -8.07 7.18 -2.95
CA ILE A 72 -8.09 6.58 -4.29
C ILE A 72 -8.54 7.58 -5.36
N ARG A 73 -9.65 8.27 -5.12
CA ARG A 73 -10.22 9.23 -6.07
C ARG A 73 -9.33 10.47 -6.23
N ASP A 74 -8.93 11.08 -5.13
CA ASP A 74 -8.21 12.36 -5.11
C ASP A 74 -6.80 12.22 -5.70
N ASN A 75 -6.25 10.99 -5.74
CA ASN A 75 -4.92 10.68 -6.29
C ASN A 75 -4.95 9.91 -7.63
N ASP A 76 -6.15 9.74 -8.22
CA ASP A 76 -6.38 8.97 -9.45
C ASP A 76 -5.72 7.58 -9.44
N ILE A 77 -5.82 6.86 -8.32
CA ILE A 77 -5.22 5.53 -8.13
C ILE A 77 -5.97 4.52 -9.00
N LYS A 78 -5.23 3.83 -9.88
CA LYS A 78 -5.75 2.79 -10.80
C LYS A 78 -5.30 1.38 -10.43
N TYR A 79 -4.26 1.25 -9.61
CA TYR A 79 -3.70 -0.02 -9.15
C TYR A 79 -3.27 0.11 -7.70
N VAL A 80 -3.38 -0.98 -6.93
CA VAL A 80 -2.89 -1.04 -5.55
C VAL A 80 -1.98 -2.24 -5.38
N ILE A 81 -0.81 -2.03 -4.80
CA ILE A 81 0.00 -3.05 -4.15
C ILE A 81 0.01 -2.73 -2.66
N SER A 82 -0.24 -3.73 -1.82
CA SER A 82 -0.21 -3.54 -0.37
C SER A 82 0.49 -4.69 0.34
N THR A 83 1.23 -4.38 1.39
CA THR A 83 1.65 -5.38 2.37
C THR A 83 0.48 -5.69 3.28
N LEU A 84 0.15 -6.94 3.55
CA LEU A 84 -0.99 -7.31 4.39
C LEU A 84 -0.56 -7.53 5.85
N SER A 85 -1.06 -6.68 6.75
CA SER A 85 -0.87 -6.76 8.19
C SER A 85 -2.00 -7.54 8.89
N SER A 86 -1.89 -7.76 10.21
CA SER A 86 -2.98 -8.37 11.00
C SER A 86 -4.09 -7.35 11.25
N ASN A 87 -5.34 -7.68 10.90
CA ASN A 87 -6.50 -6.86 11.23
C ASN A 87 -6.89 -6.91 12.71
N LYS A 88 -6.19 -7.64 13.58
CA LYS A 88 -6.53 -7.67 15.02
C LYS A 88 -6.34 -6.32 15.71
N TYR A 89 -5.44 -5.48 15.19
CA TYR A 89 -5.06 -4.21 15.80
C TYR A 89 -5.22 -3.02 14.88
N ASP A 90 -5.08 -3.22 13.56
CA ASP A 90 -5.21 -2.16 12.58
C ASP A 90 -5.99 -2.65 11.36
N HIS A 91 -7.14 -2.01 11.10
CA HIS A 91 -8.05 -2.41 10.03
C HIS A 91 -7.73 -1.76 8.67
N SER A 92 -6.67 -0.95 8.55
CA SER A 92 -6.37 -0.15 7.36
C SER A 92 -6.22 -1.03 6.12
N ASN A 93 -5.50 -2.16 6.19
CA ASN A 93 -5.42 -3.11 5.09
C ASN A 93 -6.78 -3.69 4.70
N ALA A 94 -7.55 -4.21 5.66
CA ALA A 94 -8.86 -4.79 5.38
C ALA A 94 -9.82 -3.75 4.78
N ASN A 95 -9.77 -2.52 5.28
CA ASN A 95 -10.53 -1.39 4.75
C ASN A 95 -10.05 -0.97 3.35
N LEU A 96 -8.76 -1.04 3.06
CA LEU A 96 -8.21 -0.79 1.72
C LEU A 96 -8.77 -1.80 0.73
N ILE A 97 -8.71 -3.11 1.05
CA ILE A 97 -9.28 -4.16 0.18
C ILE A 97 -10.78 -3.96 -0.03
N ARG A 98 -11.52 -3.57 1.01
CA ARG A 98 -12.96 -3.24 0.88
C ARG A 98 -13.18 -2.02 -0.02
N ALA A 99 -12.37 -0.98 0.12
CA ALA A 99 -12.46 0.23 -0.68
C ALA A 99 -12.12 -0.02 -2.15
N THR A 100 -11.06 -0.77 -2.44
CA THR A 100 -10.64 -1.08 -3.80
C THR A 100 -11.65 -1.98 -4.50
N LYS A 101 -12.23 -2.97 -3.80
CA LYS A 101 -13.34 -3.79 -4.34
C LYS A 101 -14.57 -2.94 -4.70
N LYS A 102 -14.93 -1.96 -3.88
CA LYS A 102 -16.06 -1.04 -4.16
C LYS A 102 -15.79 -0.11 -5.35
N SER A 103 -14.53 0.20 -5.59
CA SER A 103 -14.09 1.12 -6.65
C SER A 103 -13.58 0.40 -7.90
N ASP A 104 -13.74 -0.93 -7.98
CA ASP A 104 -13.21 -1.79 -9.05
C ASP A 104 -11.71 -1.57 -9.35
N ILE A 105 -10.92 -1.38 -8.28
CA ILE A 105 -9.49 -1.15 -8.38
C ILE A 105 -8.73 -2.49 -8.21
N PRO A 106 -7.97 -2.94 -9.21
CA PRO A 106 -7.14 -4.14 -9.09
C PRO A 106 -6.13 -3.98 -7.95
N THR A 107 -6.09 -4.98 -7.06
CA THR A 107 -5.27 -4.96 -5.84
C THR A 107 -4.47 -6.24 -5.70
N LEU A 108 -3.16 -6.10 -5.46
CA LEU A 108 -2.25 -7.19 -5.11
C LEU A 108 -1.82 -7.05 -3.64
N GLY A 109 -2.01 -8.11 -2.86
CA GLY A 109 -1.63 -8.17 -1.44
C GLY A 109 -0.44 -9.10 -1.21
N PHE A 110 0.61 -8.62 -0.56
CA PHE A 110 1.76 -9.42 -0.13
C PHE A 110 1.57 -9.88 1.31
N LEU A 111 1.56 -11.20 1.50
CA LEU A 111 1.33 -11.86 2.78
C LEU A 111 2.65 -12.39 3.32
N ASP A 112 2.93 -12.08 4.57
CA ASP A 112 3.90 -12.83 5.35
C ASP A 112 3.25 -14.14 5.82
N GLN A 113 3.67 -15.26 5.24
CA GLN A 113 3.11 -16.60 5.43
C GLN A 113 3.03 -17.04 6.91
N TRP A 114 3.85 -16.46 7.78
CA TRP A 114 3.92 -16.82 9.19
C TRP A 114 2.74 -16.31 10.03
N LYS A 115 1.87 -15.48 9.47
CA LYS A 115 0.94 -14.70 10.26
C LYS A 115 -0.56 -14.94 9.98
N GLY A 116 -0.91 -16.07 9.35
CA GLY A 116 -2.29 -16.56 9.21
C GLY A 116 -3.15 -15.88 8.13
N PHE A 117 -4.22 -16.55 7.70
CA PHE A 117 -5.17 -16.11 6.65
C PHE A 117 -6.32 -15.23 7.18
N ASP A 118 -6.43 -15.03 8.49
CA ASP A 118 -7.51 -14.26 9.17
C ASP A 118 -7.39 -12.73 9.00
N ARG A 119 -6.38 -12.26 8.27
CA ARG A 119 -6.01 -10.83 8.14
C ARG A 119 -7.02 -9.92 7.45
N LEU A 120 -7.94 -10.48 6.68
CA LEU A 120 -8.85 -9.72 5.82
C LEU A 120 -10.33 -9.86 6.23
N PHE A 121 -10.62 -10.68 7.26
CA PHE A 121 -11.96 -11.08 7.65
C PHE A 121 -12.32 -10.55 9.03
#